data_AF-A0A7Y8IIA2-F1
#
_entry.id   AF-A0A7Y8IIA2-F1
#
_cell.length_a   1.000
_cell.length_b   1.000
_cell.length_c   1.000
_cell.angle_alpha   90.00
_cell.angle_beta   90.00
_cell.angle_gamma   90.00
#
_symmetry.space_group_name_H-M   'P 1'
#
loop_
_entity.id
_entity.type
_entity.pdbx_description
1 polymer ?
#
loop_
_entity_poly.entity_id
_entity_poly.type
_entity_poly.pdbx_seq_one_letter_code
_entity_poly.pdbx_strand_id
1 'polypeptide(L)'
;MPPRDKIYSQLAQVALSDFADIVEDTRIIEGKLRILLNDESFVDIWLSAKKDGVYAYHWKEEMLMGGYLDTTISLIKKLRGFRLIQNTFMMELRRM
;
A
#
# COMPACT_ATOMS: atom_id res chain seq x y z
N MET A 1 -21.21 -1.04 7.51
CA MET A 1 -19.79 -1.09 7.13
C MET A 1 -18.97 -1.09 8.41
N PRO A 2 -18.15 -2.12 8.66
CA PRO A 2 -17.25 -2.19 9.81
C PRO A 2 -16.41 -0.90 9.96
N PRO A 3 -16.08 -0.45 11.18
CA PRO A 3 -15.26 0.76 11.40
C PRO A 3 -13.95 0.76 10.62
N ARG A 4 -13.33 -0.43 10.46
CA ARG A 4 -12.08 -0.63 9.71
C ARG A 4 -12.25 -0.43 8.21
N ASP A 5 -13.39 -0.81 7.63
CA ASP A 5 -13.63 -0.68 6.20
C ASP A 5 -13.72 0.79 5.80
N LYS A 6 -14.25 1.65 6.69
CA LYS A 6 -14.25 3.10 6.47
C LYS A 6 -12.83 3.66 6.37
N ILE A 7 -11.96 3.26 7.31
CA ILE A 7 -10.55 3.68 7.31
C ILE A 7 -9.86 3.15 6.04
N TYR A 8 -10.09 1.89 5.66
CA TYR A 8 -9.55 1.35 4.41
C TYR A 8 -10.03 2.13 3.17
N SER A 9 -11.29 2.56 3.12
CA SER A 9 -11.78 3.39 2.00
C SER A 9 -11.11 4.76 1.95
N GLN A 10 -10.84 5.39 3.10
CA GLN A 10 -10.13 6.68 3.13
C GLN A 10 -8.68 6.52 2.68
N LEU A 11 -8.01 5.48 3.16
CA LEU A 11 -6.65 5.15 2.73
C LEU A 11 -6.57 4.79 1.25
N ALA A 12 -7.57 4.09 0.72
CA ALA A 12 -7.69 3.79 -0.71
C ALA A 12 -7.83 5.07 -1.53
N GLN A 13 -8.64 6.03 -1.09
CA GLN A 13 -8.76 7.32 -1.77
C GLN A 13 -7.42 8.06 -1.81
N VAL A 14 -6.71 8.14 -0.68
CA VAL A 14 -5.38 8.77 -0.62
C VAL A 14 -4.39 8.06 -1.55
N ALA A 15 -4.38 6.73 -1.57
CA ALA A 15 -3.51 5.96 -2.46
C ALA A 15 -3.80 6.25 -3.94
N LEU A 16 -5.08 6.27 -4.33
CA LEU A 16 -5.48 6.52 -5.71
C LEU A 16 -5.32 7.98 -6.14
N SER A 17 -5.42 8.96 -5.23
CA SER A 17 -5.27 10.38 -5.56
C SER A 17 -3.83 10.85 -5.50
N ASP A 18 -3.16 10.62 -4.38
CA ASP A 18 -1.88 11.27 -4.07
C ASP A 18 -0.68 10.51 -4.67
N PHE A 19 -0.92 9.26 -5.09
CA PHE A 19 0.08 8.34 -5.62
C PHE A 19 -0.34 7.71 -6.95
N ALA A 20 -1.18 8.40 -7.74
CA ALA A 20 -1.68 7.91 -9.03
C ALA A 20 -0.57 7.60 -10.06
N ASP A 21 0.65 8.10 -9.86
CA ASP A 21 1.83 7.81 -10.69
C ASP A 21 2.44 6.43 -10.43
N ILE A 22 2.14 5.84 -9.26
CA ILE A 22 2.68 4.54 -8.82
C ILE A 22 1.60 3.51 -8.47
N VAL A 23 0.40 3.94 -8.07
CA VAL A 23 -0.74 3.09 -7.70
C VAL A 23 -1.64 2.89 -8.91
N GLU A 24 -1.91 1.61 -9.22
CA GLU A 24 -2.82 1.22 -10.29
C GLU A 24 -4.27 1.11 -9.79
N ASP A 25 -4.47 0.43 -8.65
CA ASP A 25 -5.79 0.12 -8.12
C ASP A 25 -5.71 -0.23 -6.61
N THR A 26 -6.86 -0.30 -5.94
CA THR A 26 -6.96 -0.72 -4.54
C THR A 26 -8.12 -1.68 -4.32
N ARG A 27 -7.94 -2.64 -3.39
CA ARG A 27 -8.96 -3.65 -3.07
C ARG A 27 -9.06 -3.87 -1.58
N ILE A 28 -10.27 -3.83 -1.04
CA ILE A 28 -10.55 -4.27 0.34
C ILE A 28 -10.98 -5.73 0.26
N ILE A 29 -10.09 -6.63 0.68
CA ILE A 29 -10.29 -8.08 0.58
C ILE A 29 -9.85 -8.74 1.88
N GLU A 30 -10.62 -9.71 2.39
CA GLU A 30 -10.22 -10.55 3.53
C GLU A 30 -9.68 -9.78 4.77
N GLY A 31 -10.26 -8.62 5.07
CA GLY A 31 -9.88 -7.81 6.23
C GLY A 31 -8.60 -6.97 6.08
N LYS A 32 -8.09 -6.82 4.85
CA LYS A 32 -6.96 -5.96 4.49
C LYS A 32 -7.29 -5.01 3.36
N LEU A 33 -6.52 -3.94 3.26
CA LEU A 33 -6.41 -3.12 2.06
C LEU A 33 -5.21 -3.60 1.25
N ARG A 34 -5.44 -3.99 0.01
CA ARG A 34 -4.40 -4.24 -0.99
C ARG A 34 -4.29 -3.03 -1.91
N ILE A 35 -3.08 -2.54 -2.10
CA ILE A 35 -2.73 -1.51 -3.06
C ILE A 35 -1.93 -2.19 -4.17
N LEU A 36 -2.44 -2.13 -5.40
CA LEU A 36 -1.79 -2.65 -6.60
C LEU A 36 -0.92 -1.54 -7.19
N LEU A 37 0.32 -1.86 -7.52
CA LEU A 37 1.28 -0.91 -8.09
C LEU A 37 1.48 -1.19 -9.58
N ASN A 38 1.90 -0.15 -10.32
CA ASN A 38 2.09 -0.20 -11.78
C ASN A 38 3.16 -1.20 -12.26
N ASP A 39 3.89 -1.85 -11.36
CA ASP A 39 4.94 -2.84 -11.64
C ASP A 39 4.52 -4.28 -11.26
N GLU A 40 3.21 -4.53 -11.18
CA GLU A 40 2.61 -5.81 -10.81
C GLU A 40 2.92 -6.27 -9.36
N SER A 41 3.60 -5.43 -8.57
CA SER A 41 3.75 -5.63 -7.14
C SER A 41 2.55 -5.09 -6.36
N PHE A 42 2.43 -5.50 -5.09
CA PHE A 42 1.35 -5.03 -4.23
C PHE A 42 1.76 -4.86 -2.77
N VAL A 43 1.04 -3.96 -2.09
CA VAL A 43 1.14 -3.72 -0.66
C VAL A 43 -0.16 -4.12 0.02
N ASP A 44 -0.08 -5.07 0.94
CA ASP A 44 -1.17 -5.42 1.85
C ASP A 44 -1.03 -4.65 3.17
N ILE A 45 -2.15 -4.14 3.69
CA ILE A 45 -2.24 -3.39 4.94
C ILE A 45 -3.34 -3.99 5.83
N TRP A 46 -2.99 -4.31 7.08
CA TRP A 46 -3.90 -4.81 8.09
C TRP A 46 -3.99 -3.85 9.27
N LEU A 47 -5.17 -3.31 9.54
CA LEU A 47 -5.44 -2.55 10.76
C LEU A 47 -5.57 -3.50 11.95
N SER A 48 -4.91 -3.16 13.06
CA SER A 48 -5.04 -3.89 14.31
C SER A 48 -6.48 -3.87 14.79
N ALA A 49 -7.03 -5.05 15.08
CA ALA A 49 -8.36 -5.17 15.70
C ALA A 49 -8.38 -4.71 17.17
N LYS A 50 -7.20 -4.56 17.81
CA LYS A 50 -7.06 -4.36 19.27
C LYS A 50 -6.50 -2.99 19.64
N LYS A 51 -5.85 -2.29 18.72
CA LYS A 51 -5.13 -1.04 18.99
C LYS A 51 -5.39 -0.07 17.83
N ASP A 52 -6.09 1.02 18.12
CA ASP A 52 -6.36 2.06 17.13
C ASP A 52 -5.05 2.68 16.64
N GLY A 53 -5.01 3.03 15.35
CA GLY A 53 -3.82 3.60 14.69
C GLY A 53 -2.64 2.63 14.52
N VAL A 54 -2.73 1.38 14.98
CA VAL A 54 -1.70 0.35 14.76
C VAL A 54 -2.06 -0.48 13.54
N TYR A 55 -1.08 -0.70 12.67
CA TYR A 55 -1.25 -1.55 11.50
C TYR A 55 -0.01 -2.41 11.25
N ALA A 56 -0.20 -3.47 10.48
CA ALA A 56 0.84 -4.25 9.86
C ALA A 56 0.76 -4.08 8.34
N TYR A 57 1.87 -4.29 7.65
CA TYR A 57 1.89 -4.28 6.19
C TYR A 57 2.81 -5.37 5.64
N HIS A 58 2.58 -5.75 4.40
CA HIS A 58 3.41 -6.70 3.66
C HIS A 58 3.49 -6.28 2.20
N TRP A 59 4.71 -6.16 1.67
CA TRP A 59 4.96 -5.92 0.26
C TRP A 59 5.32 -7.23 -0.42
N LYS A 60 4.67 -7.55 -1.53
CA LYS A 60 5.05 -8.67 -2.38
C LYS A 60 5.25 -8.21 -3.83
N GLU A 61 6.34 -8.64 -4.43
CA GLU A 61 6.59 -8.53 -5.87
C GLU A 61 6.15 -9.83 -6.54
N GLU A 62 5.42 -9.75 -7.63
CA GLU A 62 5.42 -10.84 -8.60
C GLU A 62 6.79 -10.82 -9.27
N MET A 63 7.62 -11.82 -8.99
CA MET A 63 8.91 -11.94 -9.66
C MET A 63 8.63 -12.35 -11.10
N LEU A 64 8.62 -11.38 -12.01
CA LEU A 64 8.58 -11.64 -13.45
C LEU A 64 9.78 -12.52 -13.80
N MET A 65 9.51 -13.79 -14.12
CA MET A 65 10.50 -14.73 -14.62
C MET A 65 10.87 -14.33 -16.05
N GLY A 66 11.85 -13.45 -16.21
CA GLY A 66 12.40 -13.15 -17.52
C GLY A 66 13.06 -11.80 -17.66
N GLY A 67 14.37 -11.74 -17.40
CA GLY A 67 15.25 -10.77 -18.02
C GLY A 67 15.84 -9.74 -17.08
N TYR A 68 17.17 -9.75 -17.00
CA TYR A 68 18.02 -8.70 -16.45
C TYR A 68 17.66 -7.34 -17.07
N LEU A 69 16.73 -6.60 -16.46
CA LEU A 69 16.63 -5.15 -16.61
C LEU A 69 16.25 -4.58 -15.25
N ASP A 70 17.31 -4.24 -14.52
CA ASP A 70 17.36 -3.18 -13.52
C ASP A 70 16.72 -3.45 -12.14
N THR A 71 17.30 -4.40 -11.43
CA THR A 71 17.13 -4.55 -9.98
C THR A 71 17.42 -3.26 -9.21
N THR A 72 18.23 -2.33 -9.73
CA THR A 72 18.52 -1.06 -9.06
C THR A 72 17.36 -0.06 -9.18
N ILE A 73 16.73 0.08 -10.35
CA ILE A 73 15.52 0.91 -10.51
C ILE A 73 14.35 0.35 -9.71
N SER A 74 14.13 -0.98 -9.75
CA SER A 74 13.11 -1.63 -8.93
C SER A 74 13.36 -1.35 -7.44
N LEU A 75 14.60 -1.50 -6.95
CA LEU A 75 14.94 -1.22 -5.55
C LEU A 75 14.80 0.27 -5.18
N ILE A 76 15.09 1.20 -6.08
CA ILE A 76 14.95 2.65 -5.83
C ILE A 76 13.48 3.05 -5.83
N LYS A 77 12.66 2.53 -6.76
CA LYS A 77 11.21 2.71 -6.77
C LYS A 77 10.59 2.11 -5.51
N LYS A 78 11.05 0.92 -5.12
CA LYS A 78 10.69 0.27 -3.86
C LYS A 78 11.05 1.17 -2.69
N LEU A 79 12.29 1.62 -2.53
CA LEU A 79 12.70 2.46 -1.38
C LEU A 79 12.00 3.83 -1.34
N ARG A 80 11.77 4.48 -2.49
CA ARG A 80 11.08 5.78 -2.55
C ARG A 80 9.57 5.64 -2.35
N GLY A 81 8.91 4.80 -3.15
CA GLY A 81 7.47 4.56 -3.07
C GLY A 81 7.07 3.98 -1.72
N PHE A 82 7.81 2.99 -1.21
CA PHE A 82 7.59 2.41 0.11
C PHE A 82 7.68 3.44 1.23
N ARG A 83 8.75 4.24 1.26
CA ARG A 83 8.94 5.20 2.36
C ARG A 83 7.93 6.34 2.30
N LEU A 84 7.52 6.76 1.09
CA LEU A 84 6.47 7.76 0.88
C LEU A 84 5.09 7.24 1.30
N ILE A 85 4.70 6.06 0.82
CA ILE A 85 3.42 5.44 1.17
C ILE A 85 3.38 5.19 2.69
N GLN A 86 4.43 4.59 3.26
CA GLN A 86 4.47 4.28 4.69
C GLN A 86 4.39 5.54 5.56
N ASN A 87 5.16 6.60 5.25
CA ASN A 87 5.11 7.84 6.03
C ASN A 87 3.77 8.57 5.89
N THR A 88 3.20 8.60 4.69
CA THR A 88 1.92 9.27 4.43
C THR A 88 0.78 8.52 5.11
N PHE A 89 0.75 7.19 5.01
CA PHE A 89 -0.21 6.35 5.72
C PHE A 89 -0.07 6.47 7.24
N MET A 90 1.16 6.53 7.78
CA MET A 90 1.38 6.78 9.21
C MET A 90 0.79 8.12 9.67
N MET A 91 0.89 9.17 8.84
CA MET A 91 0.35 10.49 9.17
C MET A 91 -1.17 10.52 9.07
N GLU A 92 -1.75 9.95 8.01
CA GLU A 92 -3.19 9.92 7.81
C GLU A 92 -3.89 9.03 8.85
N LEU A 93 -3.31 7.88 9.21
CA LEU A 93 -3.83 7.03 10.28
C LEU A 93 -3.80 7.68 11.67
N ARG A 94 -2.95 8.69 11.90
CA ARG A 94 -2.93 9.46 13.15
C ARG A 94 -3.92 10.61 13.16
N ARG A 95 -4.45 11.00 11.99
CA ARG A 95 -5.41 12.09 11.82
C ARG A 95 -6.86 11.60 11.84
N MET A 96 -7.08 10.31 11.57
CA MET A 96 -8.38 9.62 11.61
C MET A 96 -8.69 9.09 13.00
#